data_AF-A0A7Y3E3D2-F1
#
_entry.id   AF-A0A7Y3E3D2-F1
#
_cell.length_a   1.000
_cell.length_b   1.000
_cell.length_c   1.000
_cell.angle_alpha   90.00
_cell.angle_beta   90.00
_cell.angle_gamma   90.00
#
_symmetry.space_group_name_H-M   'P 1'
#
loop_
_entity.id
_entity.type
_entity.pdbx_description
1 polymer ?
#
loop_
_entity_poly.entity_id
_entity_poly.type
_entity_poly.pdbx_seq_one_letter_code
_entity_poly.pdbx_strand_id
1 'polypeptide(L)'
;DEIVDLDAGTIIVATGMDVYDPRKNDEYGYTQFENVITSMEFERLSCGGGPTGGEFIRPSDMQHPQRIGFVQCVGSRTKEPGVTYCSNTCCLNTVKQTLLLSDHYPDSQSTVFYQDIRAFGKGFEELYTRSRQSGARYVRGLPGLVEEDPETNDLIVHVENTTTGKMEHHRFDMLVLAVAMVPRNASGNGKPSIDQILSLSHTPDGFVMEAHPKLKPVDAPTRGVYFAGCVESPKDIKDSVTQSGAAAARAGNLLSAGEVQVEAITAELIAERCNQCGLCAKVCPYKAISKASKKEGVYPFFVEAACAGCGTCAAECPTDAIHMRHFEEDLLIAQVDAVLEDGDREKVVGFACNWCSYAGGDTAGTGRLQYPTTTRLIRTMCSGRVDEKFVWYALAKGAPMVLVSGCHFTDCHYINAVTWTQRRVERIWTKMERLGIRPERVQLEWISAAEGQKFAKVMTAMDELVREVTPEEIVEGQRIVIENWSKLVRSGSVPVPELAPLQEA
;
A
#
# COMPACT_ATOMS: atom_id res chain seq x y z
N ASP A 1 10.12 -32.79 4.02
CA ASP A 1 10.20 -31.73 3.01
C ASP A 1 11.61 -31.63 2.47
N GLU A 2 11.74 -31.48 1.16
CA GLU A 2 13.00 -31.22 0.47
C GLU A 2 13.00 -29.74 0.04
N ILE A 3 14.12 -29.06 0.23
CA ILE A 3 14.30 -27.69 -0.24
C ILE A 3 14.78 -27.75 -1.69
N VAL A 4 14.03 -27.12 -2.59
CA VAL A 4 14.35 -27.04 -4.02
C VAL A 4 14.63 -25.59 -4.37
N ASP A 5 15.77 -25.34 -4.99
CA ASP A 5 16.13 -24.03 -5.54
C ASP A 5 15.67 -23.94 -7.00
N LEU A 6 14.95 -22.87 -7.33
CA LEU A 6 14.40 -22.62 -8.67
C LEU A 6 14.74 -21.21 -9.13
N ASP A 7 15.41 -21.11 -10.28
CA ASP A 7 15.63 -19.83 -10.95
C ASP A 7 14.38 -19.43 -11.74
N ALA A 8 13.79 -18.30 -11.39
CA ALA A 8 12.57 -17.78 -12.01
C ALA A 8 12.74 -16.33 -12.46
N GLY A 9 12.37 -16.04 -13.71
CA GLY A 9 12.39 -14.67 -14.26
C GLY A 9 11.17 -13.83 -13.88
N THR A 10 10.06 -14.47 -13.53
CA THR A 10 8.81 -13.80 -13.13
C THR A 10 8.09 -14.60 -12.06
N ILE A 11 7.34 -13.92 -11.19
CA ILE A 11 6.53 -14.53 -10.12
C ILE A 11 5.08 -14.05 -10.28
N ILE A 12 4.12 -14.98 -10.25
CA ILE A 12 2.68 -14.66 -10.22
C ILE A 12 2.15 -15.07 -8.85
N VAL A 13 1.70 -14.09 -8.07
CA VAL A 13 1.04 -14.33 -6.79
C VAL A 13 -0.44 -14.58 -7.06
N ALA A 14 -0.86 -15.83 -6.82
CA ALA A 14 -2.24 -16.27 -6.95
C ALA A 14 -2.73 -16.94 -5.66
N THR A 15 -2.28 -16.40 -4.53
CA THR A 15 -2.57 -16.98 -3.21
C THR A 15 -3.98 -16.67 -2.74
N GLY A 16 -4.93 -16.21 -3.55
CA GLY A 16 -6.33 -16.05 -3.12
C GLY A 16 -6.53 -15.24 -1.84
N MET A 17 -7.49 -15.68 -1.01
CA MET A 17 -8.03 -14.94 0.14
C MET A 17 -8.50 -15.89 1.24
N ASP A 18 -8.90 -15.34 2.40
CA ASP A 18 -9.61 -16.04 3.47
C ASP A 18 -11.06 -15.53 3.57
N VAL A 19 -11.88 -16.13 4.45
CA VAL A 19 -13.24 -15.68 4.73
C VAL A 19 -13.35 -15.06 6.11
N TYR A 20 -14.25 -14.09 6.25
CA TYR A 20 -14.53 -13.44 7.51
C TYR A 20 -15.05 -14.43 8.54
N ASP A 21 -14.55 -14.30 9.76
CA ASP A 21 -14.95 -15.10 10.91
C ASP A 21 -16.06 -14.36 11.68
N PRO A 22 -17.33 -14.80 11.57
CA PRO A 22 -18.45 -14.13 12.22
C PRO A 22 -18.39 -14.19 13.76
N ARG A 23 -17.53 -15.01 14.36
CA ARG A 23 -17.31 -15.02 15.82
C ARG A 23 -16.75 -13.69 16.34
N LYS A 24 -16.12 -12.89 15.48
CA LYS A 24 -15.59 -11.56 15.83
C LYS A 24 -16.68 -10.55 16.13
N ASN A 25 -17.86 -10.72 15.53
CA ASN A 25 -19.05 -9.91 15.78
C ASN A 25 -20.30 -10.78 15.63
N ASP A 26 -20.71 -11.41 16.72
CA ASP A 26 -21.77 -12.42 16.74
C ASP A 26 -23.20 -11.83 16.69
N GLU A 27 -23.42 -10.90 15.76
CA GLU A 27 -24.67 -10.12 15.67
C GLU A 27 -25.89 -10.97 15.27
N TYR A 28 -25.65 -12.13 14.65
CA TYR A 28 -26.67 -13.05 14.15
C TYR A 28 -26.66 -14.41 14.86
N GLY A 29 -25.93 -14.54 15.97
CA GLY A 29 -25.93 -15.74 16.81
C GLY A 29 -25.22 -16.96 16.22
N TYR A 30 -24.18 -16.77 15.40
CA TYR A 30 -23.33 -17.85 14.90
C TYR A 30 -22.65 -18.66 16.01
N THR A 31 -22.25 -18.01 17.13
CA THR A 31 -21.67 -18.75 18.27
C THR A 31 -22.70 -19.30 19.24
N GLN A 32 -23.96 -18.91 19.08
CA GLN A 32 -25.04 -19.18 20.03
C GLN A 32 -25.99 -20.27 19.54
N PHE A 33 -26.30 -20.28 18.24
CA PHE A 33 -27.34 -21.13 17.67
C PHE A 33 -26.74 -22.09 16.64
N GLU A 34 -26.93 -23.41 16.85
CA GLU A 34 -26.34 -24.44 15.99
C GLU A 34 -26.83 -24.38 14.54
N ASN A 35 -28.03 -23.85 14.32
CA ASN A 35 -28.65 -23.71 13.01
C ASN A 35 -28.30 -22.39 12.29
N VAL A 36 -27.35 -21.61 12.82
CA VAL A 36 -26.74 -20.47 12.12
C VAL A 36 -25.42 -20.91 11.50
N ILE A 37 -25.35 -20.94 10.18
CA ILE A 37 -24.16 -21.36 9.44
C ILE A 37 -23.66 -20.24 8.52
N THR A 38 -22.41 -20.33 8.08
CA THR A 38 -21.82 -19.46 7.07
C THR A 38 -22.13 -19.95 5.66
N SER A 39 -22.00 -19.05 4.68
CA SER A 39 -22.08 -19.40 3.27
C SER A 39 -21.04 -20.43 2.85
N MET A 40 -19.87 -20.51 3.50
CA MET A 40 -18.86 -21.53 3.22
C MET A 40 -19.26 -22.90 3.80
N GLU A 41 -19.86 -22.95 4.98
CA GLU A 41 -20.41 -24.19 5.54
C GLU A 41 -21.57 -24.69 4.68
N PHE A 42 -22.44 -23.79 4.18
CA PHE A 42 -23.45 -24.14 3.18
C PHE A 42 -22.81 -24.86 1.97
N GLU A 43 -21.75 -24.30 1.38
CA GLU A 43 -21.07 -24.95 0.24
C GLU A 43 -20.53 -26.33 0.59
N ARG A 44 -20.09 -26.55 1.82
CA ARG A 44 -19.61 -27.88 2.26
C ARG A 44 -20.75 -28.86 2.45
N LEU A 45 -21.86 -28.46 3.07
CA LEU A 45 -23.04 -29.29 3.28
C LEU A 45 -23.69 -29.71 1.96
N SER A 46 -23.86 -28.78 1.01
CA SER A 46 -24.49 -29.09 -0.28
C SER A 46 -23.56 -29.80 -1.27
N CYS A 47 -22.27 -29.97 -0.96
CA CYS A 47 -21.32 -30.62 -1.86
C CYS A 47 -21.41 -32.15 -1.74
N GLY A 48 -21.50 -32.87 -2.86
CA GLY A 48 -21.52 -34.34 -2.86
C GLY A 48 -20.28 -35.01 -2.23
N GLY A 49 -19.11 -34.36 -2.31
CA GLY A 49 -17.89 -34.74 -1.56
C GLY A 49 -17.76 -34.05 -0.20
N GLY A 50 -18.87 -33.52 0.32
CA GLY A 50 -19.02 -32.85 1.60
C GLY A 50 -19.12 -33.81 2.77
N PRO A 51 -19.08 -33.30 4.01
CA PRO A 51 -19.24 -34.12 5.22
C PRO A 51 -20.60 -34.82 5.29
N THR A 52 -21.61 -34.31 4.59
CA THR A 52 -22.98 -34.84 4.55
C THR A 52 -23.31 -35.56 3.24
N GLY A 53 -22.33 -35.79 2.37
CA GLY A 53 -22.54 -36.47 1.08
C GLY A 53 -23.40 -35.68 0.08
N GLY A 54 -23.58 -34.37 0.30
CA GLY A 54 -24.41 -33.50 -0.53
C GLY A 54 -25.80 -33.25 0.04
N GLU A 55 -26.17 -33.89 1.15
CA GLU A 55 -27.43 -33.63 1.84
C GLU A 55 -27.35 -32.32 2.62
N PHE A 56 -28.26 -31.39 2.31
CA PHE A 56 -28.37 -30.12 3.01
C PHE A 56 -29.26 -30.28 4.25
N ILE A 57 -28.63 -30.32 5.42
CA ILE A 57 -29.27 -30.66 6.69
C ILE A 57 -28.88 -29.69 7.80
N ARG A 58 -29.76 -29.57 8.79
CA ARG A 58 -29.54 -28.80 10.02
C ARG A 58 -28.47 -29.45 10.90
N PRO A 59 -27.48 -28.69 11.41
CA PRO A 59 -26.51 -29.22 12.36
C PRO A 59 -27.13 -29.77 13.65
N SER A 60 -28.22 -29.15 14.13
CA SER A 60 -28.80 -29.52 15.44
C SER A 60 -29.44 -30.90 15.48
N ASP A 61 -30.04 -31.34 14.37
CA ASP A 61 -30.88 -32.55 14.36
C ASP A 61 -30.79 -33.38 13.07
N MET A 62 -29.93 -32.96 12.13
CA MET A 62 -29.66 -33.64 10.86
C MET A 62 -30.89 -33.74 9.94
N GLN A 63 -31.92 -32.91 10.14
CA GLN A 63 -33.11 -32.86 9.27
C GLN A 63 -32.96 -31.82 8.16
N HIS A 64 -33.74 -31.97 7.08
CA HIS A 64 -33.77 -30.98 6.00
C HIS A 64 -34.52 -29.71 6.44
N PRO A 65 -33.90 -28.53 6.39
CA PRO A 65 -34.60 -27.28 6.69
C PRO A 65 -35.58 -26.96 5.56
N GLN A 66 -36.81 -26.59 5.92
CA GLN A 66 -37.88 -26.16 5.02
C GLN A 66 -37.92 -24.64 4.87
N ARG A 67 -37.52 -23.88 5.90
CA ARG A 67 -37.48 -22.41 5.88
C ARG A 67 -36.05 -21.94 6.08
N ILE A 68 -35.43 -21.40 5.04
CA ILE A 68 -34.03 -20.96 5.08
C ILE A 68 -33.95 -19.44 4.93
N GLY A 69 -33.31 -18.78 5.89
CA GLY A 69 -32.97 -17.37 5.82
C GLY A 69 -31.54 -17.17 5.33
N PHE A 70 -31.29 -16.11 4.55
CA PHE A 70 -29.94 -15.70 4.14
C PHE A 70 -29.71 -14.25 4.54
N VAL A 71 -28.62 -13.97 5.24
CA VAL A 71 -28.24 -12.60 5.63
C VAL A 71 -27.07 -12.13 4.78
N GLN A 72 -27.27 -11.06 4.01
CA GLN A 72 -26.23 -10.47 3.18
C GLN A 72 -25.27 -9.59 3.99
N CYS A 73 -24.09 -9.33 3.41
CA CYS A 73 -23.11 -8.38 3.91
C CYS A 73 -22.55 -8.71 5.31
N VAL A 74 -22.55 -9.97 5.74
CA VAL A 74 -22.02 -10.34 7.06
C VAL A 74 -20.51 -10.10 7.10
N GLY A 75 -20.08 -9.15 7.93
CA GLY A 75 -18.70 -8.68 8.00
C GLY A 75 -18.26 -7.77 6.85
N SER A 76 -19.10 -7.44 5.87
CA SER A 76 -18.81 -6.55 4.73
C SER A 76 -19.66 -5.29 4.77
N ARG A 77 -19.13 -4.18 4.25
CA ARG A 77 -19.78 -2.86 4.32
C ARG A 77 -20.15 -2.47 5.77
N THR A 78 -19.34 -2.91 6.72
CA THR A 78 -19.49 -2.66 8.15
C THR A 78 -18.17 -2.10 8.68
N LYS A 79 -18.24 -1.28 9.73
CA LYS A 79 -17.02 -0.82 10.43
C LYS A 79 -16.39 -1.96 11.22
N GLU A 80 -15.22 -1.72 11.80
CA GLU A 80 -14.55 -2.65 12.71
C GLU A 80 -15.54 -3.24 13.74
N PRO A 81 -15.53 -4.58 13.96
CA PRO A 81 -14.51 -5.54 13.52
C PRO A 81 -14.76 -6.17 12.13
N GLY A 82 -15.65 -5.60 11.31
CA GLY A 82 -15.87 -5.98 9.91
C GLY A 82 -15.01 -5.17 8.93
N VAL A 83 -15.31 -5.26 7.62
CA VAL A 83 -14.61 -4.51 6.58
C VAL A 83 -15.53 -3.56 5.83
N THR A 84 -15.00 -2.39 5.43
CA THR A 84 -15.80 -1.31 4.82
C THR A 84 -16.10 -1.52 3.34
N TYR A 85 -15.38 -2.41 2.66
CA TYR A 85 -15.58 -2.74 1.26
C TYR A 85 -16.68 -3.79 1.07
N CYS A 86 -17.09 -3.97 -0.20
CA CYS A 86 -18.00 -5.03 -0.60
C CYS A 86 -17.19 -6.24 -1.09
N SER A 87 -17.56 -7.43 -0.62
CA SER A 87 -16.91 -8.69 -1.00
C SER A 87 -17.31 -9.24 -2.37
N ASN A 88 -17.98 -8.43 -3.21
CA ASN A 88 -18.27 -8.65 -4.63
C ASN A 88 -19.23 -9.82 -4.95
N THR A 89 -19.01 -11.00 -4.38
CA THR A 89 -19.61 -12.28 -4.78
C THR A 89 -20.75 -12.76 -3.87
N CYS A 90 -20.86 -12.25 -2.64
CA CYS A 90 -21.80 -12.74 -1.63
C CYS A 90 -23.25 -12.81 -2.14
N CYS A 91 -23.72 -11.76 -2.81
CA CYS A 91 -25.07 -11.71 -3.37
C CYS A 91 -25.31 -12.82 -4.39
N LEU A 92 -24.34 -13.08 -5.27
CA LEU A 92 -24.49 -14.06 -6.34
C LEU A 92 -24.30 -15.49 -5.84
N ASN A 93 -23.44 -15.70 -4.85
CA ASN A 93 -23.36 -16.97 -4.15
C ASN A 93 -24.71 -17.29 -3.51
N THR A 94 -25.35 -16.35 -2.83
CA THR A 94 -26.70 -16.58 -2.29
C THR A 94 -27.74 -16.85 -3.37
N VAL A 95 -27.76 -16.10 -4.48
CA VAL A 95 -28.65 -16.38 -5.63
C VAL A 95 -28.44 -17.82 -6.15
N LYS A 96 -27.19 -18.27 -6.24
CA LYS A 96 -26.86 -19.65 -6.62
C LYS A 96 -27.36 -20.65 -5.57
N GLN A 97 -27.22 -20.33 -4.28
CA GLN A 97 -27.65 -21.20 -3.18
C GLN A 97 -29.17 -21.34 -3.13
N THR A 98 -29.93 -20.25 -3.31
CA THR A 98 -31.40 -20.30 -3.35
C THR A 98 -31.92 -21.10 -4.54
N LEU A 99 -31.29 -20.97 -5.71
CA LEU A 99 -31.61 -21.78 -6.88
C LEU A 99 -31.30 -23.27 -6.67
N LEU A 100 -30.15 -23.59 -6.06
CA LEU A 100 -29.77 -24.96 -5.74
C LEU A 100 -30.78 -25.61 -4.78
N LEU A 101 -31.21 -24.88 -3.75
CA LEU A 101 -32.25 -25.35 -2.83
C LEU A 101 -33.58 -25.57 -3.54
N SER A 102 -34.00 -24.65 -4.42
CA SER A 102 -35.25 -24.81 -5.17
C SER A 102 -35.22 -26.04 -6.12
N ASP A 103 -34.06 -26.32 -6.73
CA ASP A 103 -33.91 -27.44 -7.66
C ASP A 103 -33.83 -28.81 -6.93
N HIS A 104 -33.25 -28.87 -5.72
CA HIS A 104 -33.07 -30.13 -4.97
C HIS A 104 -34.13 -30.38 -3.88
N TYR A 105 -34.67 -29.30 -3.30
CA TYR A 105 -35.67 -29.32 -2.25
C TYR A 105 -36.82 -28.36 -2.61
N PRO A 106 -37.71 -28.73 -3.54
CA PRO A 106 -38.73 -27.83 -4.10
C PRO A 106 -39.73 -27.26 -3.09
N ASP A 107 -39.93 -27.96 -1.97
CA ASP A 107 -40.83 -27.52 -0.88
C ASP A 107 -40.17 -26.49 0.05
N SER A 108 -38.85 -26.30 -0.07
CA SER A 108 -38.10 -25.34 0.75
C SER A 108 -38.36 -23.89 0.33
N GLN A 109 -38.39 -23.00 1.32
CA GLN A 109 -38.63 -21.58 1.16
C GLN A 109 -37.40 -20.79 1.57
N SER A 110 -36.82 -20.07 0.61
CA SER A 110 -35.67 -19.20 0.83
C SER A 110 -36.10 -17.74 0.98
N THR A 111 -35.60 -17.06 2.01
CA THR A 111 -35.74 -15.60 2.19
C THR A 111 -34.37 -14.95 2.34
N VAL A 112 -34.10 -13.93 1.53
CA VAL A 112 -32.82 -13.22 1.49
C VAL A 112 -32.99 -11.80 2.03
N PHE A 113 -32.27 -11.48 3.10
CA PHE A 113 -32.19 -10.16 3.74
C PHE A 113 -31.00 -9.38 3.20
N TYR A 114 -31.26 -8.22 2.58
CA TYR A 114 -30.23 -7.49 1.84
C TYR A 114 -30.38 -5.97 1.94
N GLN A 115 -29.26 -5.25 1.71
CA GLN A 115 -29.30 -3.79 1.48
C GLN A 115 -29.49 -3.47 0.00
N ASP A 116 -28.58 -3.99 -0.84
CA ASP A 116 -28.57 -3.88 -2.29
C ASP A 116 -28.20 -5.24 -2.91
N ILE A 117 -28.89 -5.67 -3.96
CA ILE A 117 -28.47 -6.84 -4.75
C ILE A 117 -27.48 -6.38 -5.81
N ARG A 118 -26.26 -6.91 -5.77
CA ARG A 118 -25.18 -6.54 -6.68
C ARG A 118 -24.97 -7.60 -7.77
N ALA A 119 -25.86 -7.62 -8.75
CA ALA A 119 -25.85 -8.55 -9.87
C ALA A 119 -25.27 -7.94 -11.17
N PHE A 120 -24.01 -7.51 -11.13
CA PHE A 120 -23.41 -6.66 -12.18
C PHE A 120 -22.68 -7.42 -13.31
N GLY A 121 -22.50 -8.74 -13.21
CA GLY A 121 -21.87 -9.56 -14.25
C GLY A 121 -22.82 -9.91 -15.39
N LYS A 122 -22.27 -10.36 -16.53
CA LYS A 122 -23.08 -10.85 -17.67
C LYS A 122 -23.92 -12.06 -17.24
N GLY A 123 -25.24 -11.94 -17.34
CA GLY A 123 -26.17 -13.00 -16.93
C GLY A 123 -26.57 -12.97 -15.46
N PHE A 124 -26.02 -12.06 -14.64
CA PHE A 124 -26.24 -12.08 -13.19
C PHE A 124 -27.62 -11.56 -12.82
N GLU A 125 -28.12 -10.53 -13.52
CA GLU A 125 -29.49 -10.03 -13.30
C GLU A 125 -30.54 -11.07 -13.72
N GLU A 126 -30.26 -11.82 -14.79
CA GLU A 126 -31.11 -12.92 -15.24
C GLU A 126 -31.12 -14.06 -14.23
N LEU A 127 -29.98 -14.39 -13.62
CA LEU A 127 -29.92 -15.36 -12.50
C LEU A 127 -30.69 -14.89 -11.28
N TYR A 128 -30.57 -13.60 -10.92
CA TYR A 128 -31.34 -13.03 -9.83
C TYR A 128 -32.86 -13.09 -10.11
N THR A 129 -33.26 -12.75 -11.33
CA THR A 129 -34.66 -12.85 -11.75
C THR A 129 -35.16 -14.29 -11.73
N ARG A 130 -34.35 -15.25 -12.19
CA ARG A 130 -34.67 -16.68 -12.11
C ARG A 130 -34.86 -17.13 -10.66
N SER A 131 -33.98 -16.73 -9.75
CA SER A 131 -34.11 -17.04 -8.31
C SER A 131 -35.44 -16.57 -7.72
N ARG A 132 -35.88 -15.35 -8.09
CA ARG A 132 -37.19 -14.83 -7.69
C ARG A 132 -38.34 -15.62 -8.30
N GLN A 133 -38.24 -16.00 -9.57
CA GLN A 133 -39.25 -16.81 -10.26
C GLN A 133 -39.35 -18.23 -9.68
N SER A 134 -38.24 -18.77 -9.18
CA SER A 134 -38.16 -20.04 -8.43
C SER A 134 -38.70 -19.94 -7.00
N GLY A 135 -39.21 -18.78 -6.57
CA GLY A 135 -39.90 -18.61 -5.29
C GLY A 135 -39.06 -17.99 -4.17
N ALA A 136 -37.78 -17.69 -4.39
CA ALA A 136 -36.96 -17.02 -3.38
C ALA A 136 -37.47 -15.59 -3.10
N ARG A 137 -37.68 -15.29 -1.83
CA ARG A 137 -38.15 -13.98 -1.36
C ARG A 137 -36.95 -13.09 -1.05
N TYR A 138 -37.05 -11.81 -1.40
CA TYR A 138 -36.00 -10.82 -1.15
C TYR A 138 -36.60 -9.69 -0.31
N VAL A 139 -36.07 -9.48 0.90
CA VAL A 139 -36.50 -8.47 1.85
C VAL A 139 -35.39 -7.44 2.00
N ARG A 140 -35.70 -6.18 1.67
CA ARG A 140 -34.72 -5.10 1.75
C ARG A 140 -34.62 -4.58 3.18
N GLY A 141 -33.64 -5.08 3.91
CA GLY A 141 -33.34 -4.78 5.30
C GLY A 141 -32.36 -5.83 5.83
N LEU A 142 -31.45 -5.43 6.71
CA LEU A 142 -30.64 -6.40 7.46
C LEU A 142 -31.31 -6.66 8.81
N PRO A 143 -31.27 -7.89 9.34
CA PRO A 143 -31.84 -8.19 10.64
C PRO A 143 -31.19 -7.34 11.74
N GLY A 144 -32.01 -6.92 12.70
CA GLY A 144 -31.55 -6.23 13.91
C GLY A 144 -31.44 -7.14 15.13
N LEU A 145 -32.12 -8.29 15.11
CA LEU A 145 -32.12 -9.28 16.18
C LEU A 145 -32.43 -10.67 15.61
N VAL A 146 -31.73 -11.68 16.14
CA VAL A 146 -32.00 -13.10 15.92
C VAL A 146 -32.19 -13.76 17.28
N GLU A 147 -33.29 -14.48 17.46
CA GLU A 147 -33.60 -15.26 18.66
C GLU A 147 -33.83 -16.72 18.26
N GLU A 148 -33.66 -17.65 19.20
CA GLU A 148 -33.97 -19.06 19.01
C GLU A 148 -35.14 -19.46 19.91
N ASP A 149 -36.10 -20.21 19.34
CA ASP A 149 -37.18 -20.83 20.10
C ASP A 149 -36.65 -22.08 20.83
N PRO A 150 -36.61 -22.11 22.17
CA PRO A 150 -35.99 -23.19 22.93
C PRO A 150 -36.71 -24.54 22.83
N GLU A 151 -37.95 -24.58 22.32
CA GLU A 151 -38.68 -25.83 22.14
C GLU A 151 -38.43 -26.47 20.77
N THR A 152 -38.16 -25.65 19.75
CA THR A 152 -38.09 -26.08 18.35
C THR A 152 -36.72 -25.91 17.69
N ASN A 153 -35.83 -25.12 18.31
CA ASN A 153 -34.59 -24.60 17.74
C ASN A 153 -34.80 -23.82 16.43
N ASP A 154 -36.00 -23.28 16.23
CA ASP A 154 -36.31 -22.38 15.12
C ASP A 154 -35.75 -20.98 15.41
N LEU A 155 -35.21 -20.34 14.38
CA LEU A 155 -34.64 -18.99 14.45
C LEU A 155 -35.72 -17.94 14.11
N ILE A 156 -35.95 -17.00 15.01
CA ILE A 156 -36.85 -15.86 14.83
C ILE A 156 -36.01 -14.62 14.48
N VAL A 157 -36.18 -14.14 13.25
CA VAL A 157 -35.42 -13.03 12.68
C VAL A 157 -36.28 -11.78 12.60
N HIS A 158 -35.83 -10.72 13.25
CA HIS A 158 -36.49 -9.41 13.29
C HIS A 158 -35.80 -8.45 12.33
N VAL A 159 -36.55 -7.90 11.38
CA VAL A 159 -36.00 -7.01 10.35
C VAL A 159 -36.94 -5.84 10.07
N GLU A 160 -36.37 -4.66 9.86
CA GLU A 160 -37.08 -3.56 9.25
C GLU A 160 -37.07 -3.73 7.73
N ASN A 161 -38.22 -4.01 7.12
CA ASN A 161 -38.35 -3.96 5.67
C ASN A 161 -38.41 -2.50 5.21
N THR A 162 -37.26 -1.98 4.80
CA THR A 162 -37.10 -0.59 4.36
C THR A 162 -37.91 -0.24 3.10
N THR A 163 -38.42 -1.23 2.36
CA THR A 163 -39.31 -0.99 1.21
C THR A 163 -40.72 -0.65 1.67
N THR A 164 -41.18 -1.27 2.75
CA THR A 164 -42.55 -1.10 3.27
C THR A 164 -42.60 -0.21 4.51
N GLY A 165 -41.46 0.07 5.15
CA GLY A 165 -41.34 0.81 6.41
C GLY A 165 -41.92 0.05 7.61
N LYS A 166 -41.97 -1.29 7.54
CA LYS A 166 -42.58 -2.13 8.58
C LYS A 166 -41.55 -3.06 9.21
N MET A 167 -41.72 -3.30 10.50
CA MET A 167 -41.07 -4.41 11.19
C MET A 167 -41.71 -5.72 10.76
N GLU A 168 -40.90 -6.66 10.31
CA GLU A 168 -41.30 -8.01 9.95
C GLU A 168 -40.58 -9.03 10.84
N HIS A 169 -41.30 -10.11 11.16
CA HIS A 169 -40.79 -11.23 11.94
C HIS A 169 -40.89 -12.49 11.10
N HIS A 170 -39.77 -13.17 10.90
CA HIS A 170 -39.67 -14.35 10.07
C HIS A 170 -39.14 -15.51 10.90
N ARG A 171 -39.72 -16.71 10.72
CA ARG A 171 -39.28 -17.94 11.39
C ARG A 171 -38.56 -18.84 10.39
N PHE A 172 -37.37 -19.30 10.75
CA PHE A 172 -36.52 -20.13 9.91
C PHE A 172 -36.03 -21.36 10.67
N ASP A 173 -35.84 -22.45 9.94
CA ASP A 173 -35.25 -23.67 10.47
C ASP A 173 -33.71 -23.57 10.42
N MET A 174 -33.17 -22.70 9.55
CA MET A 174 -31.74 -22.42 9.38
C MET A 174 -31.50 -21.00 8.86
N LEU A 175 -30.42 -20.36 9.33
CA LEU A 175 -29.96 -19.07 8.86
C LEU A 175 -28.55 -19.18 8.27
N VAL A 176 -28.35 -18.65 7.07
CA VAL A 176 -27.07 -18.67 6.34
C VAL A 176 -26.48 -17.26 6.27
N LEU A 177 -25.29 -17.10 6.84
CA LEU A 177 -24.54 -15.85 6.89
C LEU A 177 -23.65 -15.72 5.65
N ALA A 178 -23.97 -14.78 4.75
CA ALA A 178 -23.13 -14.51 3.58
C ALA A 178 -21.89 -13.70 3.99
N VAL A 179 -20.87 -14.43 4.46
CA VAL A 179 -19.64 -13.86 5.04
C VAL A 179 -18.76 -13.17 4.00
N ALA A 180 -18.04 -12.14 4.45
CA ALA A 180 -17.10 -11.37 3.66
C ALA A 180 -15.86 -12.17 3.23
N MET A 181 -15.27 -11.75 2.12
CA MET A 181 -13.94 -12.11 1.67
C MET A 181 -12.92 -11.19 2.34
N VAL A 182 -11.84 -11.74 2.90
CA VAL A 182 -10.79 -10.95 3.57
C VAL A 182 -9.40 -11.35 3.07
N PRO A 183 -8.40 -10.45 3.12
CA PRO A 183 -7.05 -10.77 2.68
C PRO A 183 -6.49 -12.02 3.34
N ARG A 184 -5.74 -12.82 2.56
CA ARG A 184 -5.03 -13.99 3.09
C ARG A 184 -4.10 -13.55 4.22
N ASN A 185 -4.05 -14.33 5.32
CA ASN A 185 -3.25 -14.07 6.52
C ASN A 185 -3.81 -13.01 7.49
N ALA A 186 -5.04 -12.52 7.28
CA ALA A 186 -5.83 -11.89 8.35
C ALA A 186 -6.16 -12.89 9.50
N SER A 187 -5.82 -14.18 9.34
CA SER A 187 -6.17 -15.30 10.21
C SER A 187 -5.00 -15.89 11.06
N GLY A 188 -3.82 -15.26 11.11
CA GLY A 188 -2.87 -15.42 12.25
C GLY A 188 -2.05 -16.73 12.35
N ASN A 189 -1.61 -17.33 11.26
CA ASN A 189 -0.95 -18.66 11.23
C ASN A 189 0.60 -18.66 11.31
N GLY A 190 1.25 -17.57 11.72
CA GLY A 190 2.65 -17.58 12.21
C GLY A 190 3.78 -17.90 11.21
N LYS A 191 3.49 -18.17 9.93
CA LYS A 191 4.51 -18.27 8.86
C LYS A 191 4.82 -16.87 8.30
N PRO A 192 6.05 -16.59 7.84
CA PRO A 192 6.33 -15.34 7.12
C PRO A 192 5.38 -15.24 5.93
N SER A 193 4.58 -14.18 5.89
CA SER A 193 3.61 -14.00 4.81
C SER A 193 4.34 -13.84 3.48
N ILE A 194 3.69 -14.25 2.39
CA ILE A 194 4.24 -14.06 1.04
C ILE A 194 4.58 -12.58 0.78
N ASP A 195 3.87 -11.68 1.45
CA ASP A 195 4.11 -10.24 1.44
C ASP A 195 5.50 -9.87 1.97
N GLN A 196 6.02 -10.56 3.00
CA GLN A 196 7.36 -10.31 3.51
C GLN A 196 8.44 -10.83 2.55
N ILE A 197 8.17 -11.97 1.91
CA ILE A 197 9.10 -12.62 0.97
C ILE A 197 9.24 -11.76 -0.30
N LEU A 198 8.13 -11.29 -0.84
CA LEU A 198 8.08 -10.53 -2.10
C LEU A 198 8.00 -9.01 -1.91
N SER A 199 7.90 -8.52 -0.67
CA SER A 199 7.70 -7.10 -0.33
C SER A 199 6.49 -6.48 -1.02
N LEU A 200 5.36 -7.18 -0.93
CA LEU A 200 4.11 -6.73 -1.53
C LEU A 200 3.54 -5.54 -0.75
N SER A 201 3.24 -4.48 -1.48
CA SER A 201 2.46 -3.34 -0.97
C SER A 201 0.99 -3.74 -0.85
N HIS A 202 0.26 -3.11 0.08
CA HIS A 202 -1.17 -3.36 0.26
C HIS A 202 -2.00 -2.09 0.10
N THR A 203 -3.18 -2.25 -0.45
CA THR A 203 -4.24 -1.23 -0.47
C THR A 203 -4.84 -1.07 0.94
N PRO A 204 -5.59 0.02 1.21
CA PRO A 204 -6.21 0.26 2.52
C PRO A 204 -7.20 -0.83 2.99
N ASP A 205 -7.73 -1.63 2.05
CA ASP A 205 -8.58 -2.79 2.33
C ASP A 205 -7.80 -4.06 2.70
N GLY A 206 -6.46 -3.99 2.65
CA GLY A 206 -5.53 -5.04 3.05
C GLY A 206 -5.19 -6.06 1.97
N PHE A 207 -5.71 -5.94 0.74
CA PHE A 207 -5.29 -6.77 -0.39
C PHE A 207 -3.98 -6.25 -1.02
N VAL A 208 -3.37 -7.03 -1.93
CA VAL A 208 -2.12 -6.60 -2.56
C VAL A 208 -2.38 -5.47 -3.57
N MET A 209 -1.53 -4.45 -3.54
CA MET A 209 -1.67 -3.25 -4.37
C MET A 209 -1.05 -3.46 -5.74
N GLU A 210 -1.88 -3.34 -6.77
CA GLU A 210 -1.47 -3.29 -8.17
C GLU A 210 -0.68 -2.01 -8.52
N ALA A 211 0.13 -2.07 -9.56
CA ALA A 211 0.96 -0.95 -9.99
C ALA A 211 0.14 0.24 -10.49
N HIS A 212 -1.01 -0.02 -11.12
CA HIS A 212 -1.97 1.02 -11.48
C HIS A 212 -3.35 0.41 -11.78
N PRO A 213 -4.45 0.89 -11.16
CA PRO A 213 -5.78 0.26 -11.24
C PRO A 213 -6.32 0.02 -12.65
N LYS A 214 -5.99 0.90 -13.60
CA LYS A 214 -6.43 0.81 -15.01
C LYS A 214 -5.38 0.30 -16.00
N LEU A 215 -4.16 0.84 -15.94
CA LEU A 215 -3.11 0.60 -16.93
C LEU A 215 -2.31 -0.68 -16.66
N LYS A 216 -2.19 -1.08 -15.39
CA LYS A 216 -1.40 -2.23 -14.95
C LYS A 216 -2.10 -2.97 -13.79
N PRO A 217 -3.33 -3.47 -14.01
CA PRO A 217 -4.16 -4.05 -12.95
C PRO A 217 -3.69 -5.42 -12.44
N VAL A 218 -2.68 -6.02 -13.08
CA VAL A 218 -2.13 -7.33 -12.72
C VAL A 218 -0.64 -7.28 -12.44
N ASP A 219 -0.01 -6.12 -12.57
CA ASP A 219 1.42 -5.96 -12.28
C ASP A 219 1.55 -5.49 -10.83
N ALA A 220 2.53 -6.01 -10.11
CA ALA A 220 2.96 -5.39 -8.86
C ALA A 220 3.80 -4.14 -9.17
N PRO A 221 3.93 -3.19 -8.21
CA PRO A 221 4.91 -2.11 -8.31
C PRO A 221 6.35 -2.61 -8.52
N THR A 222 6.66 -3.80 -7.99
CA THR A 222 7.93 -4.50 -8.23
C THR A 222 7.89 -5.22 -9.58
N ARG A 223 8.78 -4.84 -10.49
CA ARG A 223 8.86 -5.41 -11.85
C ARG A 223 9.16 -6.91 -11.80
N GLY A 224 8.47 -7.68 -12.63
CA GLY A 224 8.58 -9.15 -12.67
C GLY A 224 7.67 -9.89 -11.70
N VAL A 225 6.96 -9.17 -10.82
CA VAL A 225 5.92 -9.74 -9.95
C VAL A 225 4.54 -9.32 -10.46
N TYR A 226 3.61 -10.27 -10.49
CA TYR A 226 2.25 -10.09 -11.01
C TYR A 226 1.22 -10.72 -10.06
N PHE A 227 -0.05 -10.35 -10.22
CA PHE A 227 -1.16 -10.80 -9.40
C PHE A 227 -2.25 -11.48 -10.22
N ALA A 228 -2.88 -12.51 -9.64
CA ALA A 228 -4.03 -13.17 -10.22
C ALA A 228 -5.03 -13.63 -9.15
N GLY A 229 -6.31 -13.32 -9.37
CA GLY A 229 -7.41 -13.79 -8.54
C GLY A 229 -7.62 -12.93 -7.28
N CYS A 230 -8.20 -13.55 -6.25
CA CYS A 230 -8.67 -12.84 -5.06
C CYS A 230 -7.56 -12.30 -4.13
N VAL A 231 -6.29 -12.47 -4.49
CA VAL A 231 -5.19 -11.86 -3.72
C VAL A 231 -5.16 -10.35 -3.86
N GLU A 232 -5.57 -9.82 -5.01
CA GLU A 232 -5.60 -8.38 -5.31
C GLU A 232 -6.91 -7.70 -4.89
N SER A 233 -8.04 -8.41 -4.93
CA SER A 233 -9.34 -7.87 -4.46
C SER A 233 -10.43 -8.95 -4.49
N PRO A 234 -11.55 -8.78 -3.75
CA PRO A 234 -12.70 -9.68 -3.83
C PRO A 234 -13.29 -9.70 -5.25
N LYS A 235 -13.31 -10.88 -5.87
CA LYS A 235 -13.82 -11.08 -7.24
C LYS A 235 -14.34 -12.50 -7.44
N ASP A 236 -15.10 -12.70 -8.51
CA ASP A 236 -15.61 -14.01 -8.87
C ASP A 236 -14.58 -14.88 -9.62
N ILE A 237 -14.97 -16.11 -9.94
CA ILE A 237 -14.12 -17.08 -10.65
C ILE A 237 -13.78 -16.59 -12.05
N LYS A 238 -14.74 -16.01 -12.78
CA LYS A 238 -14.56 -15.59 -14.17
C LYS A 238 -13.55 -14.44 -14.25
N ASP A 239 -13.67 -13.45 -13.36
CA ASP A 239 -12.74 -12.34 -13.29
C ASP A 239 -11.36 -12.83 -12.83
N SER A 240 -11.29 -13.79 -11.91
CA SER A 240 -10.03 -14.42 -11.50
C SER A 240 -9.32 -15.15 -12.65
N VAL A 241 -10.07 -15.90 -13.46
CA VAL A 241 -9.53 -16.61 -14.64
C VAL A 241 -9.12 -15.61 -15.74
N THR A 242 -9.88 -14.53 -15.92
CA THR A 242 -9.52 -13.48 -16.87
C THR A 242 -8.23 -12.78 -16.43
N GLN A 243 -8.10 -12.48 -15.14
CA GLN A 243 -6.91 -11.87 -14.56
C GLN A 243 -5.69 -12.78 -14.63
N SER A 244 -5.86 -14.10 -14.45
CA SER A 244 -4.74 -15.05 -14.59
C SER A 244 -4.21 -15.11 -16.03
N GLY A 245 -5.08 -15.06 -17.03
CA GLY A 245 -4.68 -14.92 -18.43
C GLY A 245 -3.91 -13.62 -18.69
N ALA A 246 -4.34 -12.50 -18.12
CA ALA A 246 -3.64 -11.24 -18.22
C ALA A 246 -2.26 -11.29 -17.53
N ALA A 247 -2.16 -11.84 -16.31
CA ALA A 247 -0.91 -12.00 -15.59
C ALA A 247 0.08 -12.88 -16.35
N ALA A 248 -0.38 -14.00 -16.92
CA ALA A 248 0.43 -14.88 -17.75
C ALA A 248 0.96 -14.17 -19.01
N ALA A 249 0.14 -13.37 -19.68
CA ALA A 249 0.56 -12.58 -20.84
C ALA A 249 1.60 -11.51 -20.45
N ARG A 250 1.39 -10.80 -19.34
CA ARG A 250 2.32 -9.77 -18.84
C ARG A 250 3.66 -10.37 -18.42
N ALA A 251 3.65 -11.52 -17.75
CA ALA A 251 4.86 -12.27 -17.42
C ALA A 251 5.54 -12.79 -18.69
N GLY A 252 4.78 -13.33 -19.64
CA GLY A 252 5.27 -13.82 -20.93
C GLY A 252 6.01 -12.75 -21.75
N ASN A 253 5.56 -11.50 -21.71
CA ASN A 253 6.27 -10.38 -22.34
C ASN A 253 7.69 -10.21 -21.78
N LEU A 254 7.87 -10.33 -20.47
CA LEU A 254 9.19 -10.21 -19.85
C LEU A 254 10.08 -11.42 -20.18
N LEU A 255 9.51 -12.63 -20.07
CA LEU A 255 10.23 -13.88 -20.33
C LEU A 255 10.66 -14.03 -21.79
N SER A 256 9.86 -13.50 -22.73
CA SER A 256 10.14 -13.62 -24.17
C SER A 256 11.08 -12.55 -24.71
N ALA A 257 11.36 -11.50 -23.94
CA ALA A 257 12.12 -10.35 -24.42
C ALA A 257 13.62 -10.66 -24.65
N GLY A 258 14.18 -11.65 -23.96
CA GLY A 258 15.62 -11.99 -23.98
C GLY A 258 16.50 -10.97 -23.25
N GLU A 259 16.20 -9.69 -23.40
CA GLU A 259 16.81 -8.56 -22.69
C GLU A 259 15.74 -7.55 -22.27
N VAL A 260 16.02 -6.76 -21.23
CA VAL A 260 15.09 -5.75 -20.71
C VAL A 260 15.75 -4.39 -20.65
N GLN A 261 15.09 -3.39 -21.24
CA GLN A 261 15.48 -2.01 -21.04
C GLN A 261 15.03 -1.55 -19.66
N VAL A 262 15.95 -0.90 -18.94
CA VAL A 262 15.75 -0.25 -17.64
C VAL A 262 16.14 1.21 -17.79
N GLU A 263 15.50 2.08 -17.01
CA GLU A 263 15.96 3.47 -16.93
C GLU A 263 17.38 3.48 -16.35
N ALA A 264 18.28 4.30 -16.93
CA ALA A 264 19.69 4.36 -16.54
C ALA A 264 19.91 5.16 -15.23
N ILE A 265 19.03 4.97 -14.26
CA ILE A 265 19.01 5.62 -12.93
C ILE A 265 19.16 4.59 -11.80
N THR A 266 19.66 3.40 -12.13
CA THR A 266 19.81 2.27 -11.21
C THR A 266 20.97 2.46 -10.23
N ALA A 267 20.91 1.71 -9.14
CA ALA A 267 21.95 1.67 -8.12
C ALA A 267 23.03 0.63 -8.48
N GLU A 268 24.29 0.98 -8.26
CA GLU A 268 25.47 0.14 -8.51
C GLU A 268 26.37 0.10 -7.27
N LEU A 269 27.00 -1.05 -7.01
CA LEU A 269 27.89 -1.24 -5.86
C LEU A 269 29.35 -0.97 -6.25
N ILE A 270 29.99 -0.07 -5.50
CA ILE A 270 31.44 0.10 -5.48
C ILE A 270 32.02 -0.85 -4.42
N ALA A 271 32.43 -2.04 -4.85
CA ALA A 271 32.82 -3.13 -3.96
C ALA A 271 33.97 -2.75 -3.00
N GLU A 272 34.90 -1.91 -3.46
CA GLU A 272 36.07 -1.46 -2.72
C GLU A 272 35.70 -0.63 -1.48
N ARG A 273 34.53 0.03 -1.51
CA ARG A 273 34.02 0.87 -0.42
C ARG A 273 33.04 0.11 0.49
N CYS A 274 32.55 -1.05 0.07
CA CYS A 274 31.48 -1.75 0.78
C CYS A 274 32.02 -2.53 1.99
N ASN A 275 31.36 -2.37 3.14
CA ASN A 275 31.68 -3.11 4.38
C ASN A 275 30.68 -4.24 4.71
N GLN A 276 29.84 -4.61 3.73
CA GLN A 276 28.87 -5.72 3.81
C GLN A 276 27.86 -5.60 4.99
N CYS A 277 27.47 -4.38 5.37
CA CYS A 277 26.55 -4.15 6.49
C CYS A 277 25.09 -4.53 6.21
N GLY A 278 24.68 -4.64 4.95
CA GLY A 278 23.33 -5.05 4.53
C GLY A 278 22.23 -3.99 4.70
N LEU A 279 22.56 -2.76 5.10
CA LEU A 279 21.57 -1.69 5.25
C LEU A 279 20.86 -1.35 3.93
N CYS A 280 21.58 -1.37 2.81
CA CYS A 280 21.02 -1.15 1.48
C CYS A 280 19.90 -2.14 1.13
N ALA A 281 20.09 -3.43 1.41
CA ALA A 281 19.09 -4.46 1.22
C ALA A 281 17.87 -4.28 2.13
N LYS A 282 18.07 -3.77 3.35
CA LYS A 282 17.00 -3.48 4.31
C LYS A 282 16.11 -2.32 3.84
N VAL A 283 16.70 -1.27 3.26
CA VAL A 283 15.95 -0.06 2.87
C VAL A 283 15.34 -0.13 1.47
N CYS A 284 15.72 -1.11 0.65
CA CYS A 284 15.18 -1.30 -0.69
C CYS A 284 13.75 -1.89 -0.64
N PRO A 285 12.70 -1.13 -1.03
CA PRO A 285 11.34 -1.66 -1.01
C PRO A 285 11.08 -2.67 -2.14
N TYR A 286 11.91 -2.66 -3.18
CA TYR A 286 11.77 -3.52 -4.36
C TYR A 286 12.48 -4.87 -4.23
N LYS A 287 13.23 -5.08 -3.13
CA LYS A 287 14.13 -6.24 -2.97
C LYS A 287 15.10 -6.43 -4.15
N ALA A 288 15.44 -5.33 -4.84
CA ALA A 288 16.42 -5.31 -5.90
C ALA A 288 17.86 -5.53 -5.41
N ILE A 289 18.08 -5.58 -4.09
CA ILE A 289 19.40 -5.73 -3.47
C ILE A 289 19.36 -6.97 -2.59
N SER A 290 20.27 -7.91 -2.85
CA SER A 290 20.36 -9.15 -2.09
C SER A 290 20.91 -8.92 -0.67
N LYS A 291 20.76 -9.93 0.19
CA LYS A 291 21.33 -9.89 1.54
C LYS A 291 22.86 -9.81 1.46
N ALA A 292 23.44 -8.95 2.29
CA ALA A 292 24.87 -8.91 2.54
C ALA A 292 25.18 -9.51 3.92
N SER A 293 26.38 -10.07 4.08
CA SER A 293 26.83 -10.67 5.33
C SER A 293 28.30 -10.40 5.55
N LYS A 294 28.62 -9.47 6.47
CA LYS A 294 30.00 -9.21 6.88
C LYS A 294 30.67 -10.44 7.50
N LYS A 295 29.91 -11.28 8.21
CA LYS A 295 30.42 -12.51 8.85
C LYS A 295 30.84 -13.54 7.82
N GLU A 296 30.08 -13.66 6.73
CA GLU A 296 30.31 -14.65 5.67
C GLU A 296 31.08 -14.07 4.48
N GLY A 297 31.45 -12.78 4.52
CA GLY A 297 32.14 -12.10 3.42
C GLY A 297 31.28 -11.89 2.17
N VAL A 298 29.94 -11.92 2.30
CA VAL A 298 29.00 -11.84 1.18
C VAL A 298 28.68 -10.39 0.88
N TYR A 299 29.03 -9.95 -0.32
CA TYR A 299 28.63 -8.65 -0.87
C TYR A 299 27.18 -8.69 -1.38
N PRO A 300 26.42 -7.59 -1.27
CA PRO A 300 25.10 -7.51 -1.88
C PRO A 300 25.24 -7.44 -3.40
N PHE A 301 24.42 -8.21 -4.13
CA PHE A 301 24.27 -8.05 -5.57
C PHE A 301 23.01 -7.23 -5.87
N PHE A 302 23.05 -6.46 -6.96
CA PHE A 302 21.98 -5.57 -7.38
C PHE A 302 21.33 -6.13 -8.65
N VAL A 303 20.04 -6.44 -8.56
CA VAL A 303 19.22 -6.81 -9.70
C VAL A 303 18.79 -5.53 -10.39
N GLU A 304 19.57 -5.06 -11.38
CA GLU A 304 19.29 -3.80 -12.09
C GLU A 304 17.85 -3.76 -12.65
N ALA A 305 17.37 -4.89 -13.17
CA ALA A 305 16.01 -5.04 -13.69
C ALA A 305 14.89 -4.76 -12.67
N ALA A 306 15.16 -4.94 -11.37
CA ALA A 306 14.21 -4.68 -10.29
C ALA A 306 14.43 -3.30 -9.63
N CYS A 307 15.53 -2.61 -9.93
CA CYS A 307 15.85 -1.33 -9.32
C CYS A 307 15.02 -0.21 -9.96
N ALA A 308 14.13 0.41 -9.20
CA ALA A 308 13.35 1.56 -9.67
C ALA A 308 14.09 2.91 -9.55
N GLY A 309 15.34 2.95 -9.04
CA GLY A 309 16.15 4.16 -9.01
C GLY A 309 15.78 5.22 -7.94
N CYS A 310 15.13 4.83 -6.84
CA CYS A 310 14.73 5.79 -5.80
C CYS A 310 15.90 6.42 -5.01
N GLY A 311 17.08 5.80 -5.00
CA GLY A 311 18.27 6.34 -4.33
C GLY A 311 18.35 6.20 -2.81
N THR A 312 17.32 5.64 -2.14
CA THR A 312 17.32 5.47 -0.67
C THR A 312 18.50 4.64 -0.17
N CYS A 313 18.88 3.59 -0.91
CA CYS A 313 20.01 2.74 -0.53
C CYS A 313 21.35 3.50 -0.51
N ALA A 314 21.56 4.40 -1.46
CA ALA A 314 22.75 5.25 -1.50
C ALA A 314 22.76 6.25 -0.35
N ALA A 315 21.64 6.94 -0.11
CA ALA A 315 21.54 7.90 0.99
C ALA A 315 21.75 7.27 2.38
N GLU A 316 21.36 6.01 2.58
CA GLU A 316 21.59 5.29 3.84
C GLU A 316 22.93 4.53 3.88
N CYS A 317 23.71 4.47 2.79
CA CYS A 317 24.95 3.70 2.75
C CYS A 317 26.03 4.33 3.64
N PRO A 318 26.46 3.69 4.74
CA PRO A 318 27.38 4.32 5.70
C PRO A 318 28.82 4.47 5.18
N THR A 319 29.14 3.92 4.01
CA THR A 319 30.48 3.95 3.42
C THR A 319 30.50 4.53 2.00
N ASP A 320 29.40 5.13 1.54
CA ASP A 320 29.27 5.71 0.18
C ASP A 320 29.69 4.71 -0.91
N ALA A 321 29.34 3.44 -0.69
CA ALA A 321 29.64 2.33 -1.59
C ALA A 321 28.57 2.12 -2.66
N ILE A 322 27.56 2.97 -2.74
CA ILE A 322 26.46 2.81 -3.69
C ILE A 322 26.42 4.04 -4.58
N HIS A 323 26.67 3.81 -5.85
CA HIS A 323 26.60 4.80 -6.90
C HIS A 323 25.17 4.80 -7.47
N MET A 324 24.58 5.99 -7.58
CA MET A 324 23.27 6.17 -8.23
C MET A 324 23.48 6.80 -9.59
N ARG A 325 23.38 6.01 -10.65
CA ARG A 325 23.54 6.51 -12.02
C ARG A 325 22.60 7.70 -12.26
N HIS A 326 23.09 8.74 -12.93
CA HIS A 326 22.39 10.02 -13.20
C HIS A 326 22.04 10.90 -11.98
N PHE A 327 22.09 10.38 -10.75
CA PHE A 327 21.85 11.10 -9.50
C PHE A 327 23.04 10.92 -8.55
N GLU A 328 24.22 11.05 -9.13
CA GLU A 328 25.51 10.89 -8.48
C GLU A 328 25.74 12.03 -7.49
N GLU A 329 26.51 11.72 -6.45
CA GLU A 329 26.94 12.67 -5.44
C GLU A 329 27.45 13.97 -6.04
N ASP A 330 28.45 13.88 -6.92
CA ASP A 330 29.15 15.03 -7.45
C ASP A 330 28.23 15.91 -8.31
N LEU A 331 27.26 15.31 -9.00
CA LEU A 331 26.25 16.03 -9.79
C LEU A 331 25.26 16.79 -8.90
N LEU A 332 24.89 16.22 -7.74
CA LEU A 332 24.00 16.89 -6.79
C LEU A 332 24.73 17.99 -6.02
N ILE A 333 26.00 17.76 -5.65
CA ILE A 333 26.86 18.76 -5.01
C ILE A 333 27.13 19.92 -5.96
N ALA A 334 27.46 19.67 -7.23
CA ALA A 334 27.65 20.73 -8.22
C ALA A 334 26.39 21.59 -8.42
N GLN A 335 25.19 21.00 -8.30
CA GLN A 335 23.95 21.77 -8.32
C GLN A 335 23.77 22.62 -7.06
N VAL A 336 24.19 22.14 -5.88
CA VAL A 336 24.21 22.96 -4.66
C VAL A 336 25.18 24.13 -4.83
N ASP A 337 26.37 23.89 -5.37
CA ASP A 337 27.35 24.93 -5.66
C ASP A 337 26.78 25.98 -6.63
N ALA A 338 26.13 25.57 -7.72
CA ALA A 338 25.52 26.46 -8.69
C ALA A 338 24.37 27.30 -8.09
N VAL A 339 23.60 26.76 -7.14
CA VAL A 339 22.56 27.52 -6.44
C VAL A 339 23.15 28.63 -5.57
N LEU A 340 24.40 28.47 -5.12
CA LEU A 340 25.08 29.35 -4.16
C LEU A 340 26.32 30.05 -4.78
N GLU A 341 26.44 30.10 -6.12
CA GLU A 341 27.67 30.46 -6.86
C GLU A 341 28.19 31.89 -6.57
N ASP A 342 27.34 32.79 -6.08
CA ASP A 342 27.69 34.18 -5.75
C ASP A 342 27.79 34.46 -4.25
N GLY A 343 27.79 33.42 -3.39
CA GLY A 343 27.66 33.62 -1.94
C GLY A 343 26.29 34.19 -1.55
N ASP A 344 25.28 34.00 -2.40
CA ASP A 344 23.92 34.47 -2.22
C ASP A 344 23.28 33.80 -1.00
N ARG A 345 23.28 34.54 0.12
CA ARG A 345 22.75 34.12 1.41
C ARG A 345 21.24 34.28 1.53
N GLU A 346 20.56 34.63 0.44
CA GLU A 346 19.10 34.70 0.39
C GLU A 346 18.49 33.45 -0.26
N LYS A 347 19.27 32.58 -0.92
CA LYS A 347 18.72 31.42 -1.63
C LYS A 347 18.49 30.20 -0.76
N VAL A 348 17.31 29.62 -0.87
CA VAL A 348 16.99 28.30 -0.30
C VAL A 348 17.40 27.22 -1.29
N VAL A 349 18.20 26.27 -0.83
CA VAL A 349 18.49 25.03 -1.57
C VAL A 349 17.34 24.05 -1.34
N GLY A 350 16.53 23.81 -2.37
CA GLY A 350 15.35 22.93 -2.28
C GLY A 350 15.54 21.60 -3.00
N PHE A 351 15.69 20.50 -2.30
CA PHE A 351 15.66 19.17 -2.91
C PHE A 351 14.22 18.70 -3.11
N ALA A 352 13.80 18.58 -4.36
CA ALA A 352 12.43 18.18 -4.71
C ALA A 352 12.39 16.82 -5.40
N CYS A 353 11.51 15.94 -4.91
CA CYS A 353 11.16 14.69 -5.60
C CYS A 353 10.56 14.99 -6.98
N ASN A 354 11.07 14.30 -8.01
CA ASN A 354 10.65 14.41 -9.40
C ASN A 354 9.14 14.22 -9.60
N TRP A 355 8.56 13.22 -8.93
CA TRP A 355 7.18 12.79 -9.20
C TRP A 355 6.11 13.70 -8.59
N CYS A 356 6.38 14.24 -7.40
CA CYS A 356 5.36 14.93 -6.61
C CYS A 356 5.73 16.39 -6.41
N SER A 357 6.73 16.71 -5.59
CA SER A 357 7.05 18.10 -5.25
C SER A 357 7.49 18.94 -6.45
N TYR A 358 8.31 18.40 -7.34
CA TYR A 358 8.72 19.10 -8.55
C TYR A 358 7.53 19.30 -9.51
N ALA A 359 6.73 18.25 -9.72
CA ALA A 359 5.50 18.32 -10.49
C ALA A 359 4.44 19.26 -9.86
N GLY A 360 4.42 19.39 -8.54
CA GLY A 360 3.61 20.39 -7.83
C GLY A 360 4.05 21.81 -8.17
N GLY A 361 5.35 22.03 -8.35
CA GLY A 361 5.90 23.26 -8.92
C GLY A 361 5.44 23.51 -10.36
N ASP A 362 5.44 22.49 -11.21
CA ASP A 362 4.90 22.58 -12.58
C ASP A 362 3.40 22.93 -12.57
N THR A 363 2.61 22.29 -11.69
CA THR A 363 1.20 22.60 -11.49
C THR A 363 0.99 24.03 -11.00
N ALA A 364 1.85 24.53 -10.10
CA ALA A 364 1.80 25.92 -9.67
C ALA A 364 2.08 26.88 -10.82
N GLY A 365 3.07 26.57 -11.67
CA GLY A 365 3.41 27.35 -12.86
C GLY A 365 2.29 27.39 -13.90
N THR A 366 1.75 26.23 -14.28
CA THR A 366 0.62 26.13 -15.22
C THR A 366 -0.65 26.78 -14.67
N GLY A 367 -0.88 26.69 -13.35
CA GLY A 367 -1.92 27.38 -12.61
C GLY A 367 -1.68 28.88 -12.41
N ARG A 368 -0.55 29.42 -12.87
CA ARG A 368 -0.14 30.83 -12.76
C ARG A 368 -0.11 31.36 -11.32
N LEU A 369 0.13 30.48 -10.36
CA LEU A 369 0.22 30.84 -8.95
C LEU A 369 1.53 31.60 -8.72
N GLN A 370 1.42 32.77 -8.07
CA GLN A 370 2.59 33.58 -7.74
C GLN A 370 3.20 33.08 -6.44
N TYR A 371 4.53 32.99 -6.41
CA TYR A 371 5.32 32.68 -5.22
C TYR A 371 6.71 33.32 -5.34
N PRO A 372 7.43 33.54 -4.23
CA PRO A 372 8.77 34.15 -4.24
C PRO A 372 9.81 33.32 -4.99
N THR A 373 10.83 33.98 -5.56
CA THR A 373 11.92 33.31 -6.31
C THR A 373 13.10 32.91 -5.43
N THR A 374 12.90 32.86 -4.12
CA THR A 374 13.92 32.64 -3.09
C THR A 374 14.40 31.19 -3.08
N THR A 375 13.51 30.24 -3.35
CA THR A 375 13.85 28.81 -3.44
C THR A 375 14.33 28.41 -4.82
N ARG A 376 15.44 27.67 -4.88
CA ARG A 376 15.97 27.04 -6.09
C ARG A 376 15.91 25.53 -5.94
N LEU A 377 15.20 24.89 -6.88
CA LEU A 377 14.98 23.46 -6.80
C LEU A 377 16.10 22.65 -7.46
N ILE A 378 16.67 21.74 -6.69
CA ILE A 378 17.51 20.63 -7.16
C ILE A 378 16.60 19.41 -7.27
N ARG A 379 16.43 18.90 -8.48
CA ARG A 379 15.55 17.76 -8.74
C ARG A 379 16.27 16.46 -8.42
N THR A 380 15.64 15.64 -7.59
CA THR A 380 16.05 14.25 -7.32
C THR A 380 14.95 13.30 -7.77
N MET A 381 15.26 12.06 -8.18
CA MET A 381 14.17 11.11 -8.54
C MET A 381 13.20 10.87 -7.40
N CYS A 382 13.70 10.85 -6.16
CA CYS A 382 12.92 10.70 -4.96
C CYS A 382 13.59 11.48 -3.84
N SER A 383 12.79 11.97 -2.89
CA SER A 383 13.31 12.49 -1.62
C SER A 383 14.18 11.46 -0.88
N GLY A 384 13.93 10.16 -1.11
CA GLY A 384 14.74 9.06 -0.59
C GLY A 384 16.23 9.17 -0.93
N ARG A 385 16.57 9.75 -2.09
CA ARG A 385 17.94 9.99 -2.56
C ARG A 385 18.66 11.10 -1.79
N VAL A 386 17.93 12.01 -1.15
CA VAL A 386 18.49 13.18 -0.45
C VAL A 386 19.28 12.70 0.76
N ASP A 387 20.59 12.56 0.56
CA ASP A 387 21.53 12.16 1.59
C ASP A 387 21.72 13.30 2.60
N GLU A 388 21.99 12.94 3.85
CA GLU A 388 22.29 13.88 4.92
C GLU A 388 23.45 14.82 4.55
N LYS A 389 24.45 14.29 3.84
CA LYS A 389 25.62 15.05 3.42
C LYS A 389 25.27 16.23 2.50
N PHE A 390 24.22 16.13 1.70
CA PHE A 390 23.81 17.23 0.80
C PHE A 390 23.23 18.40 1.59
N VAL A 391 22.49 18.11 2.66
CA VAL A 391 21.92 19.11 3.56
C VAL A 391 23.05 19.82 4.32
N TRP A 392 23.98 19.06 4.90
CA TRP A 392 25.12 19.62 5.61
C TRP A 392 26.04 20.44 4.70
N TYR A 393 26.26 19.97 3.46
CA TYR A 393 27.05 20.70 2.48
C TYR A 393 26.40 22.05 2.12
N ALA A 394 25.09 22.08 1.86
CA ALA A 394 24.38 23.32 1.58
C ALA A 394 24.49 24.33 2.75
N LEU A 395 24.32 23.87 3.99
CA LEU A 395 24.48 24.73 5.17
C LEU A 395 25.93 25.23 5.32
N ALA A 396 26.93 24.37 5.12
CA ALA A 396 28.35 24.75 5.17
C ALA A 396 28.73 25.73 4.05
N LYS A 397 28.10 25.65 2.88
CA LYS A 397 28.23 26.61 1.78
C LYS A 397 27.51 27.94 2.02
N GLY A 398 26.73 28.05 3.09
CA GLY A 398 26.09 29.30 3.51
C GLY A 398 24.62 29.43 3.13
N ALA A 399 23.95 28.33 2.79
CA ALA A 399 22.51 28.38 2.59
C ALA A 399 21.80 28.84 3.89
N PRO A 400 20.95 29.89 3.86
CA PRO A 400 20.13 30.28 5.00
C PRO A 400 19.22 29.13 5.44
N MET A 401 18.61 28.43 4.47
CA MET A 401 17.77 27.27 4.69
C MET A 401 17.91 26.22 3.60
N VAL A 402 17.57 24.98 3.96
CA VAL A 402 17.45 23.85 3.06
C VAL A 402 16.02 23.31 3.14
N LEU A 403 15.38 23.13 1.98
CA LEU A 403 14.08 22.46 1.90
C LEU A 403 14.29 21.04 1.36
N VAL A 404 13.75 20.03 2.05
CA VAL A 404 13.60 18.67 1.51
C VAL A 404 12.12 18.43 1.27
N SER A 405 11.76 18.04 0.06
CA SER A 405 10.35 17.81 -0.28
C SER A 405 10.12 16.55 -1.09
N GLY A 406 9.04 15.83 -0.75
CA GLY A 406 8.63 14.60 -1.40
C GLY A 406 7.12 14.41 -1.52
N CYS A 407 6.70 13.20 -1.88
CA CYS A 407 5.30 12.81 -1.93
C CYS A 407 4.69 12.67 -0.53
N HIS A 408 3.35 12.64 -0.43
CA HIS A 408 2.70 12.15 0.78
C HIS A 408 3.02 10.67 1.02
N PHE A 409 2.86 10.21 2.27
CA PHE A 409 3.17 8.84 2.66
C PHE A 409 2.38 7.79 1.86
N THR A 410 1.09 8.03 1.65
CA THR A 410 0.19 7.15 0.89
C THR A 410 0.44 7.19 -0.61
N ASP A 411 1.02 8.29 -1.10
CA ASP A 411 1.18 8.59 -2.52
C ASP A 411 2.64 8.37 -2.96
N CYS A 412 3.43 7.64 -2.18
CA CYS A 412 4.84 7.44 -2.47
C CYS A 412 5.00 6.61 -3.75
N HIS A 413 5.53 7.24 -4.81
CA HIS A 413 5.86 6.57 -6.07
C HIS A 413 6.91 5.47 -5.92
N TYR A 414 7.63 5.44 -4.79
CA TYR A 414 8.61 4.42 -4.46
C TYR A 414 8.29 3.62 -3.20
N ILE A 415 7.01 3.29 -3.00
CA ILE A 415 6.47 2.44 -1.92
C ILE A 415 6.63 3.07 -0.53
N ASN A 416 7.86 3.12 0.00
CA ASN A 416 8.15 3.61 1.35
C ASN A 416 9.40 4.49 1.43
N ALA A 417 9.97 4.91 0.29
CA ALA A 417 11.17 5.74 0.27
C ALA A 417 11.00 7.08 1.04
N VAL A 418 9.78 7.62 1.05
CA VAL A 418 9.41 8.82 1.82
C VAL A 418 9.58 8.61 3.32
N THR A 419 9.25 7.43 3.86
CA THR A 419 9.43 7.10 5.28
C THR A 419 10.88 7.12 5.72
N TRP A 420 11.80 6.69 4.83
CA TRP A 420 13.24 6.79 5.08
C TRP A 420 13.73 8.24 5.06
N THR A 421 13.14 9.07 4.20
CA THR A 421 13.42 10.52 4.17
C THR A 421 13.01 11.17 5.50
N GLN A 422 11.77 10.92 5.97
CA GLN A 422 11.27 11.43 7.27
C GLN A 422 12.25 11.10 8.40
N ARG A 423 12.60 9.82 8.56
CA ARG A 423 13.53 9.37 9.60
C ARG A 423 14.91 10.02 9.49
N ARG A 424 15.39 10.29 8.28
CA ARG A 424 16.68 10.93 8.05
C ARG A 424 16.65 12.39 8.48
N VAL A 425 15.62 13.13 8.11
CA VAL A 425 15.50 14.55 8.47
C VAL A 425 15.26 14.72 9.97
N GLU A 426 14.50 13.82 10.62
CA GLU A 426 14.38 13.80 12.08
C GLU A 426 15.75 13.63 12.79
N ARG A 427 16.62 12.77 12.23
CA ARG A 427 18.01 12.63 12.72
C ARG A 427 18.83 13.91 12.48
N ILE A 428 18.63 14.61 11.36
CA ILE A 428 19.27 15.89 11.09
C ILE A 428 18.87 16.91 12.15
N TRP A 429 17.57 17.10 12.39
CA TRP A 429 17.07 18.03 13.42
C TRP A 429 17.66 17.72 14.79
N THR A 430 17.67 16.45 15.20
CA THR A 430 18.29 16.03 16.47
C THR A 430 19.78 16.40 16.55
N LYS A 431 20.52 16.30 15.44
CA LYS A 431 21.93 16.71 15.37
C LYS A 431 22.09 18.23 15.41
N MET A 432 21.21 18.97 14.72
CA MET A 432 21.20 20.43 14.71
C MET A 432 20.99 20.99 16.11
N GLU A 433 19.99 20.49 16.85
CA GLU A 433 19.72 20.89 18.24
C GLU A 433 20.94 20.69 19.14
N ARG A 434 21.61 19.52 19.03
CA ARG A 434 22.82 19.21 19.82
C ARG A 434 24.01 20.11 19.50
N LEU A 435 24.07 20.62 18.27
CA LEU A 435 25.13 21.50 17.80
C LEU A 435 24.79 22.99 18.00
N GLY A 436 23.59 23.33 18.49
CA GLY A 436 23.14 24.71 18.64
C GLY A 436 22.75 25.38 17.32
N ILE A 437 22.48 24.61 16.27
CA ILE A 437 21.97 25.11 14.99
C ILE A 437 20.45 25.04 15.03
N ARG A 438 19.76 26.13 14.65
CA ARG A 438 18.30 26.22 14.57
C ARG A 438 17.72 25.13 13.63
N PRO A 439 16.97 24.14 14.14
CA PRO A 439 16.46 23.02 13.32
C PRO A 439 15.56 23.45 12.16
N GLU A 440 14.84 24.56 12.32
CA GLU A 440 13.95 25.16 11.32
C GLU A 440 14.71 25.65 10.08
N ARG A 441 16.05 25.71 10.10
CA ARG A 441 16.85 25.94 8.88
C ARG A 441 16.80 24.75 7.91
N VAL A 442 16.27 23.61 8.33
CA VAL A 442 15.96 22.48 7.45
C VAL A 442 14.46 22.22 7.51
N GLN A 443 13.76 22.45 6.41
CA GLN A 443 12.32 22.24 6.30
C GLN A 443 12.01 20.92 5.58
N LEU A 444 10.93 20.26 5.97
CA LEU A 444 10.47 19.01 5.37
C LEU A 444 9.00 19.11 5.00
N GLU A 445 8.71 19.03 3.70
CA GLU A 445 7.35 19.25 3.19
C GLU A 445 6.90 18.17 2.21
N TRP A 446 5.65 17.72 2.36
CA TRP A 446 5.05 16.69 1.51
C TRP A 446 4.05 17.32 0.56
N ILE A 447 4.35 17.31 -0.74
CA ILE A 447 3.58 18.02 -1.78
C ILE A 447 3.28 17.04 -2.89
N SER A 448 2.01 16.78 -3.17
CA SER A 448 1.56 15.98 -4.30
C SER A 448 1.66 16.77 -5.62
N ALA A 449 1.74 16.04 -6.75
CA ALA A 449 1.82 16.62 -8.09
C ALA A 449 0.66 17.59 -8.40
N ALA A 450 -0.53 17.34 -7.85
CA ALA A 450 -1.71 18.19 -8.05
C ALA A 450 -1.80 19.39 -7.09
N GLU A 451 -0.91 19.49 -6.10
CA GLU A 451 -0.98 20.48 -5.02
C GLU A 451 -0.19 21.76 -5.32
N GLY A 452 -0.38 22.35 -6.50
CA GLY A 452 0.31 23.60 -6.87
C GLY A 452 0.07 24.76 -5.89
N GLN A 453 -1.13 24.84 -5.30
CA GLN A 453 -1.44 25.83 -4.27
C GLN A 453 -0.64 25.61 -2.98
N LYS A 454 -0.44 24.35 -2.58
CA LYS A 454 0.40 24.02 -1.43
C LYS A 454 1.85 24.36 -1.73
N PHE A 455 2.34 23.99 -2.91
CA PHE A 455 3.68 24.34 -3.36
C PHE A 455 3.94 25.86 -3.24
N ALA A 456 3.07 26.69 -3.80
CA ALA A 456 3.19 28.15 -3.73
C ALA A 456 3.19 28.65 -2.27
N LYS A 457 2.31 28.12 -1.41
CA LYS A 457 2.27 28.45 0.03
C LYS A 457 3.57 28.08 0.74
N VAL A 458 4.13 26.90 0.46
CA VAL A 458 5.41 26.47 1.04
C VAL A 458 6.54 27.37 0.59
N MET A 459 6.61 27.74 -0.70
CA MET A 459 7.64 28.66 -1.18
C MET A 459 7.55 30.04 -0.51
N THR A 460 6.34 30.55 -0.28
CA THR A 460 6.13 31.78 0.49
C THR A 460 6.56 31.63 1.94
N ALA A 461 6.21 30.53 2.60
CA ALA A 461 6.65 30.27 3.98
C ALA A 461 8.18 30.14 4.09
N MET A 462 8.84 29.52 3.10
CA MET A 462 10.31 29.47 3.04
C MET A 462 10.92 30.87 2.93
N ASP A 463 10.35 31.75 2.09
CA ASP A 463 10.81 33.13 1.92
C ASP A 463 10.67 33.95 3.22
N GLU A 464 9.54 33.78 3.93
CA GLU A 464 9.31 34.41 5.23
C GLU A 464 10.34 33.93 6.26
N LEU A 465 10.57 32.62 6.35
CA LEU A 465 11.53 32.03 7.27
C LEU A 465 12.98 32.47 6.99
N VAL A 466 13.37 32.60 5.72
CA VAL A 466 14.72 33.09 5.34
C VAL A 466 14.97 34.49 5.86
N ARG A 467 13.97 35.38 5.82
CA ARG A 467 14.08 36.76 6.34
C ARG A 467 14.32 36.83 7.85
N GLU A 468 14.01 35.75 8.58
CA GLU A 468 14.27 35.65 10.01
C GLU A 468 15.68 35.12 10.34
N VAL A 469 16.44 34.64 9.35
CA VAL A 469 17.80 34.11 9.55
C VAL A 469 18.80 35.25 9.30
N THR A 470 19.54 35.65 10.34
CA THR A 470 20.50 36.74 10.18
C THR A 470 21.80 36.28 9.51
N PRO A 471 22.56 37.18 8.85
CA PRO A 471 23.86 36.84 8.29
C PRO A 471 24.82 36.22 9.33
N GLU A 472 24.77 36.67 10.58
CA GLU A 472 25.58 36.12 11.68
C GLU A 472 25.19 34.68 12.00
N GLU A 473 23.88 34.37 12.00
CA GLU A 473 23.38 33.01 12.19
C GLU A 473 23.85 32.08 11.05
N ILE A 474 23.91 32.59 9.82
CA ILE A 474 24.43 31.84 8.66
C ILE A 474 25.89 31.50 8.87
N VAL A 475 26.74 32.50 9.17
CA VAL A 475 28.19 32.30 9.37
C VAL A 475 28.47 31.38 10.55
N GLU A 476 27.77 31.56 11.66
CA GLU A 476 27.93 30.69 12.83
C GLU A 476 27.53 29.26 12.51
N GLY A 477 26.42 29.06 11.77
CA GLY A 477 26.02 27.76 11.26
C GLY A 477 27.09 27.13 10.36
N GLN A 478 27.68 27.89 9.42
CA GLN A 478 28.78 27.41 8.57
C GLN A 478 29.97 26.94 9.42
N ARG A 479 30.39 27.77 10.38
CA ARG A 479 31.51 27.47 11.28
C ARG A 479 31.26 26.18 12.06
N ILE A 480 30.10 26.05 12.71
CA ILE A 480 29.75 24.86 13.50
C ILE A 480 29.75 23.60 12.64
N VAL A 481 29.17 23.66 11.43
CA VAL A 481 29.11 22.51 10.51
C VAL A 481 30.51 22.11 10.04
N ILE A 482 31.35 23.08 9.66
CA ILE A 482 32.73 22.82 9.19
C ILE A 482 33.60 22.25 10.32
N GLU A 483 33.52 22.81 11.54
CA GLU A 483 34.24 22.28 12.72
C GLU A 483 33.85 20.84 13.07
N ASN A 484 32.61 20.46 12.78
CA ASN A 484 32.08 19.11 13.03
C ASN A 484 32.01 18.24 11.76
N TRP A 485 32.64 18.65 10.65
CA TRP A 485 32.47 18.03 9.34
C TRP A 485 32.69 16.52 9.35
N SER A 486 33.77 16.05 9.97
CA SER A 486 34.12 14.62 10.04
C SER A 486 33.09 13.75 10.78
N LYS A 487 32.22 14.34 11.62
CA LYS A 487 31.13 13.66 12.33
C LYS A 487 29.81 13.70 11.56
N LEU A 488 29.62 14.73 10.72
CA LEU A 488 28.37 15.00 10.00
C LEU A 488 28.39 14.40 8.59
N VAL A 489 29.55 14.46 7.93
CA VAL A 489 29.76 14.02 6.56
C VAL A 489 30.84 12.94 6.56
N ARG A 490 30.55 11.86 5.85
CA ARG A 490 31.45 10.70 5.75
C ARG A 490 32.75 11.11 5.04
N SER A 491 33.89 10.70 5.59
CA SER A 491 35.21 11.08 5.07
C SER A 491 35.38 10.72 3.58
N GLY A 492 35.86 11.68 2.77
CA GLY A 492 36.12 11.49 1.34
C GLY A 492 34.89 11.46 0.44
N SER A 493 33.68 11.69 0.97
CA SER A 493 32.44 11.64 0.19
C SER A 493 32.09 12.96 -0.53
N VAL A 494 32.44 14.10 0.08
CA VAL A 494 32.20 15.46 -0.43
C VAL A 494 33.34 16.35 0.07
N PRO A 495 33.87 17.30 -0.74
CA PRO A 495 34.90 18.24 -0.28
C PRO A 495 34.38 19.08 0.90
N VAL A 496 35.29 19.44 1.82
CA VAL A 496 34.97 20.40 2.89
C VAL A 496 34.85 21.79 2.25
N PRO A 497 33.71 22.50 2.38
CA PRO A 497 33.62 23.87 1.90
C PRO A 497 34.63 24.79 2.58
N GLU A 498 35.20 25.73 1.82
CA GLU A 498 35.94 26.83 2.40
C GLU A 498 34.98 27.77 3.15
N LEU A 499 35.41 28.29 4.29
CA LEU A 499 34.66 29.30 5.03
C LEU A 499 34.62 30.57 4.17
N ALA A 500 33.44 30.92 3.67
CA ALA A 500 33.27 32.15 2.92
C ALA A 500 33.63 33.34 3.83
N PRO A 501 34.58 34.22 3.44
CA PRO A 501 34.88 35.42 4.22
C PRO A 501 33.60 36.26 4.34
N LEU A 502 33.44 36.94 5.48
CA LEU A 502 32.43 38.00 5.62
C LEU A 502 32.74 39.04 4.54
N GLN A 503 31.96 39.05 3.45
CA GLN A 503 31.92 40.24 2.60
C GLN A 503 31.21 41.30 3.43
N GLU A 504 31.93 42.38 3.77
CA GLU A 504 31.34 43.59 4.33
C GLU A 504 30.25 44.06 3.36
N ALA A 505 29.01 44.13 3.85
CA ALA A 505 27.83 44.52 3.09
C ALA A 505 27.90 45.97 2.58
#